data_AF-A0A3C1F7K5-F1
#
_entry.id   AF-A0A3C1F7K5-F1
#
_cell.length_a   1.000
_cell.length_b   1.000
_cell.length_c   1.000
_cell.angle_alpha   90.00
_cell.angle_beta   90.00
_cell.angle_gamma   90.00
#
_symmetry.space_group_name_H-M   'P 1'
#
loop_
_entity.id
_entity.type
_entity.pdbx_description
1 polymer ?
#
loop_
_entity_poly.entity_id
_entity_poly.type
_entity_poly.pdbx_seq_one_letter_code
_entity_poly.pdbx_strand_id
1 'polypeptide(L)'
;MKRDEARELFNSTLSYSDVTVESAKRLRDIIDSKMVESGLMNGTYRCQKTISRVGDPGKFFTGIKCKSFYFTGREAVSFNRDGFVGFAGWSDETNVQPILAGFAEWVNETAAAKQQAA
;
A
#
# COMPACT_ATOMS: atom_id res chain seq x y z
N MET A 1 10.92 9.27 -1.10
CA MET A 1 10.97 8.14 -2.07
C MET A 1 10.03 8.47 -3.22
N LYS A 2 10.35 8.05 -4.44
CA LYS A 2 9.48 8.13 -5.62
C LYS A 2 8.70 6.83 -5.80
N ARG A 3 7.58 6.88 -6.53
CA ARG A 3 6.75 5.69 -6.82
C ARG A 3 7.53 4.57 -7.51
N ASP A 4 8.42 4.93 -8.44
CA ASP A 4 9.22 3.94 -9.18
C ASP A 4 10.22 3.24 -8.26
N GLU A 5 10.83 3.97 -7.33
CA GLU A 5 11.74 3.40 -6.31
C GLU A 5 10.99 2.42 -5.39
N ALA A 6 9.75 2.73 -5.03
CA ALA A 6 8.92 1.82 -4.24
C ALA A 6 8.58 0.53 -4.99
N ARG A 7 8.27 0.62 -6.29
CA ARG A 7 8.05 -0.59 -7.13
C ARG A 7 9.33 -1.41 -7.25
N GLU A 8 10.46 -0.76 -7.49
CA GLU A 8 11.74 -1.45 -7.60
C GLU A 8 12.08 -2.19 -6.30
N LEU A 9 11.92 -1.53 -5.15
CA LEU A 9 12.11 -2.15 -3.84
C LEU A 9 11.23 -3.40 -3.65
N PHE A 10 9.96 -3.35 -4.06
CA PHE A 10 9.10 -4.53 -4.01
C PHE A 10 9.60 -5.63 -4.96
N ASN A 11 9.85 -5.31 -6.23
CA ASN A 11 10.25 -6.28 -7.24
C ASN A 11 11.60 -6.96 -6.94
N SER A 12 12.52 -6.26 -6.28
CA SER A 12 13.82 -6.80 -5.91
C SER A 12 13.78 -7.66 -4.64
N THR A 13 12.71 -7.59 -3.86
CA THR A 13 12.68 -8.11 -2.48
C THR A 13 11.57 -9.13 -2.24
N LEU A 14 10.39 -8.88 -2.81
CA LEU A 14 9.18 -9.68 -2.63
C LEU A 14 8.57 -10.02 -3.98
N SER A 15 7.54 -10.86 -3.96
CA SER A 15 6.71 -11.11 -5.12
C SER A 15 5.23 -11.07 -4.76
N TYR A 16 4.37 -11.19 -5.78
CA TYR A 16 2.93 -11.22 -5.59
C TYR A 16 2.45 -12.39 -4.72
N SER A 17 3.22 -13.48 -4.58
CA SER A 17 2.86 -14.57 -3.66
C SER A 17 2.96 -14.15 -2.18
N ASP A 18 3.73 -13.12 -1.88
CA ASP A 18 3.90 -12.57 -0.52
C ASP A 18 2.75 -11.60 -0.15
N VAL A 19 1.90 -11.22 -1.11
CA VAL A 19 0.72 -10.35 -0.93
C VAL A 19 -0.50 -11.19 -0.53
N THR A 20 -0.43 -11.80 0.67
CA THR A 20 -1.55 -12.49 1.29
C THR A 20 -2.59 -11.52 1.85
N VAL A 21 -3.70 -12.06 2.35
CA VAL A 21 -4.74 -11.29 3.04
C VAL A 21 -4.18 -10.58 4.25
N GLU A 22 -3.39 -11.30 5.04
CA GLU A 22 -2.80 -10.87 6.29
C GLU A 22 -1.73 -9.82 6.02
N SER A 23 -0.84 -10.05 5.05
CA SER A 23 0.19 -9.06 4.72
C SER A 23 -0.41 -7.78 4.13
N ALA A 24 -1.48 -7.88 3.32
CA ALA A 24 -2.20 -6.70 2.84
C ALA A 24 -2.91 -5.91 3.95
N LYS A 25 -3.44 -6.58 4.98
CA LYS A 25 -3.98 -5.90 6.19
C LYS A 25 -2.88 -5.19 6.95
N ARG A 26 -1.72 -5.83 7.13
CA ARG A 26 -0.55 -5.21 7.76
C ARG A 26 -0.07 -4.00 6.98
N LEU A 27 0.04 -4.10 5.65
CA LEU A 27 0.37 -2.97 4.77
C LEU A 27 -0.59 -1.79 4.96
N ARG A 28 -1.91 -2.06 4.98
CA ARG A 28 -2.92 -1.02 5.24
C ARG A 28 -2.69 -0.33 6.57
N ASP A 29 -2.42 -1.09 7.62
CA ASP A 29 -2.27 -0.55 8.98
C ASP A 29 -1.03 0.33 9.12
N ILE A 30 0.08 -0.09 8.52
CA ILE A 30 1.30 0.70 8.48
C ILE A 30 1.04 2.02 7.71
N ILE A 31 0.44 1.94 6.52
CA ILE A 31 0.12 3.14 5.73
C ILE A 31 -0.84 4.06 6.50
N ASP A 32 -1.88 3.53 7.15
CA ASP A 32 -2.81 4.33 7.95
C ASP A 32 -2.09 5.08 9.07
N SER A 33 -1.16 4.40 9.78
CA SER A 33 -0.33 5.04 10.81
C SER A 33 0.47 6.21 10.23
N LYS A 34 1.17 6.00 9.10
CA LYS A 34 1.93 7.07 8.45
C LYS A 34 1.02 8.22 7.99
N MET A 35 -0.18 7.93 7.48
CA MET A 35 -1.14 8.97 7.09
C MET A 35 -1.61 9.78 8.31
N VAL A 36 -1.90 9.12 9.43
CA VAL A 36 -2.27 9.77 10.70
C VAL A 36 -1.14 10.67 11.19
N GLU A 37 0.07 10.11 11.30
CA GLU A 37 1.28 10.79 11.78
C GLU A 37 1.64 12.00 10.93
N SER A 38 1.41 11.93 9.62
CA SER A 38 1.75 13.02 8.70
C SER A 38 0.98 14.33 8.95
N GLY A 39 -0.19 14.26 9.59
CA GLY A 39 -1.08 15.42 9.76
C GLY A 39 -1.62 16.02 8.46
N LEU A 40 -1.33 15.41 7.30
CA LEU A 40 -1.74 15.92 6.00
C LEU A 40 -3.25 15.93 5.85
N MET A 41 -3.72 16.79 4.94
CA MET A 41 -5.14 17.00 4.66
C MET A 41 -5.93 17.32 5.92
N ASN A 42 -5.46 18.31 6.67
CA ASN A 42 -6.04 18.78 7.93
C ASN A 42 -6.19 17.64 8.96
N GLY A 43 -5.23 16.71 8.99
CA GLY A 43 -5.23 15.57 9.90
C GLY A 43 -6.30 14.50 9.62
N THR A 44 -7.02 14.58 8.50
CA THR A 44 -8.12 13.66 8.16
C THR A 44 -7.74 12.53 7.21
N TYR A 45 -6.50 12.51 6.72
CA TYR A 45 -6.04 11.52 5.76
C TYR A 45 -5.93 10.14 6.39
N ARG A 46 -6.68 9.15 5.88
CA ARG A 46 -6.77 7.79 6.45
C ARG A 46 -6.95 6.73 5.37
N CYS A 47 -6.48 5.52 5.64
CA CYS A 47 -6.93 4.34 4.91
C CYS A 47 -8.40 4.01 5.20
N GLN A 48 -9.06 3.38 4.24
CA GLN A 48 -10.32 2.72 4.49
C GLN A 48 -10.08 1.36 5.14
N LYS A 49 -10.99 0.95 6.03
CA LYS A 49 -10.88 -0.34 6.74
C LYS A 49 -11.01 -1.53 5.78
N THR A 50 -11.77 -1.39 4.71
CA THR A 50 -11.97 -2.48 3.76
C THR A 50 -10.83 -2.51 2.73
N ILE A 51 -10.28 -3.71 2.53
CA ILE A 51 -9.40 -3.98 1.39
C ILE A 51 -10.30 -4.43 0.25
N SER A 52 -10.22 -3.72 -0.87
CA SER A 52 -10.98 -4.09 -2.07
C SER A 52 -10.33 -5.31 -2.69
N ARG A 53 -11.13 -6.37 -2.89
CA ARG A 53 -10.76 -7.51 -3.73
C ARG A 53 -11.62 -7.51 -4.97
N VAL A 54 -10.99 -7.39 -6.13
CA VAL A 54 -11.69 -7.47 -7.42
C VAL A 54 -10.98 -8.51 -8.28
N GLY A 55 -11.69 -9.55 -8.73
CA GLY A 55 -11.13 -10.57 -9.60
C GLY A 55 -11.49 -12.01 -9.20
N ASP A 56 -11.15 -12.93 -10.09
CA ASP A 56 -11.39 -14.37 -9.92
C ASP A 56 -10.53 -14.95 -8.77
N PRO A 57 -10.95 -16.07 -8.15
CA PRO A 57 -10.11 -16.81 -7.22
C PRO A 57 -8.74 -17.11 -7.83
N GLY A 58 -7.65 -16.67 -7.18
CA GLY A 58 -6.27 -16.84 -7.67
C GLY A 58 -5.74 -15.69 -8.55
N LYS A 59 -6.56 -14.67 -8.86
CA LYS A 59 -6.17 -13.44 -9.56
C LYS A 59 -6.73 -12.23 -8.82
N PHE A 60 -6.14 -11.92 -7.68
CA PHE A 60 -6.67 -10.89 -6.78
C PHE A 60 -6.10 -9.51 -7.12
N PHE A 61 -6.97 -8.56 -7.51
CA PHE A 61 -6.71 -7.15 -7.25
C PHE A 61 -6.81 -6.94 -5.75
N THR A 62 -5.73 -6.51 -5.10
CA THR A 62 -5.80 -6.03 -3.72
C THR A 62 -5.60 -4.53 -3.77
N GLY A 63 -6.68 -3.80 -3.54
CA GLY A 63 -6.67 -2.33 -3.53
C GLY A 63 -6.90 -1.81 -2.12
N ILE A 64 -5.88 -1.18 -1.54
CA ILE A 64 -6.05 -0.35 -0.35
C ILE A 64 -6.55 1.01 -0.84
N LYS A 65 -7.70 1.42 -0.32
CA LYS A 65 -8.27 2.74 -0.57
C LYS A 65 -8.03 3.66 0.61
N CYS A 66 -8.09 4.96 0.37
CA CYS A 66 -7.98 6.00 1.39
C CYS A 66 -9.10 7.03 1.25
N LYS A 67 -9.23 7.87 2.27
CA LYS A 67 -10.20 8.94 2.39
C LYS A 67 -9.59 10.14 3.11
N SER A 68 -10.24 11.28 2.96
CA SER A 68 -9.90 12.54 3.62
C SER A 68 -11.16 13.41 3.72
N PHE A 69 -11.06 14.63 4.24
CA PHE A 69 -12.18 15.55 4.41
C PHE A 69 -12.94 15.87 3.11
N TYR A 70 -12.29 15.77 1.95
CA TYR A 70 -12.86 16.13 0.64
C TYR A 70 -12.98 14.97 -0.36
N PHE A 71 -12.60 13.75 0.02
CA PHE A 71 -12.79 12.56 -0.83
C PHE A 71 -12.93 11.27 -0.03
N THR A 72 -13.56 10.28 -0.65
CA THR A 72 -13.61 8.92 -0.14
C THR A 72 -13.31 7.92 -1.24
N GLY A 73 -12.58 6.85 -0.92
CA GLY A 73 -12.39 5.71 -1.81
C GLY A 73 -11.34 5.89 -2.90
N ARG A 74 -10.43 6.87 -2.78
CA ARG A 74 -9.31 7.00 -3.73
C ARG A 74 -8.25 5.93 -3.48
N GLU A 75 -7.52 5.56 -4.52
CA GLU A 75 -6.44 4.56 -4.43
C GLU A 75 -5.34 5.02 -3.46
N ALA A 76 -4.90 4.14 -2.57
CA ALA A 76 -3.61 4.28 -1.90
C ALA A 76 -2.58 3.38 -2.57
N VAL A 77 -2.83 2.06 -2.55
CA VAL A 77 -1.98 1.04 -3.20
C VAL A 77 -2.86 0.05 -3.96
N SER A 78 -2.45 -0.34 -5.16
CA SER A 78 -3.06 -1.43 -5.92
C SER A 78 -2.03 -2.43 -6.41
N PHE A 79 -2.32 -3.72 -6.29
CA PHE A 79 -1.55 -4.79 -6.92
C PHE A 79 -2.32 -5.26 -8.15
N ASN A 80 -1.89 -4.84 -9.34
CA ASN A 80 -2.60 -5.09 -10.59
C ASN A 80 -2.20 -6.43 -11.23
N ARG A 81 -3.09 -6.97 -12.07
CA ARG A 81 -2.97 -8.30 -12.68
C ARG A 81 -1.78 -8.44 -13.62
N ASP A 82 -1.37 -7.36 -14.25
CA ASP A 82 -0.21 -7.26 -15.14
C ASP A 82 1.12 -7.18 -14.38
N GLY A 83 1.10 -7.28 -13.04
CA GLY A 83 2.29 -7.15 -12.21
C GLY A 83 2.62 -5.70 -11.84
N PHE A 84 1.80 -4.72 -12.26
CA PHE A 84 2.02 -3.33 -11.91
C PHE A 84 1.51 -3.00 -10.50
N VAL A 85 2.37 -2.38 -9.68
CA VAL A 85 1.97 -1.83 -8.37
C VAL A 85 1.65 -0.33 -8.51
N GLY A 86 0.39 0.03 -8.31
CA GLY A 86 -0.11 1.40 -8.36
C GLY A 86 0.00 2.11 -7.01
N PHE A 87 0.32 3.41 -7.05
CA PHE A 87 0.46 4.26 -5.86
C PHE A 87 -0.23 5.60 -6.09
N ALA A 88 -1.39 5.79 -5.45
CA ALA A 88 -2.18 7.03 -5.45
C ALA A 88 -1.94 7.93 -6.67
N GLY A 89 -2.35 7.47 -7.86
CA GLY A 89 -2.10 8.19 -9.12
C GLY A 89 -2.74 9.58 -9.20
N TRP A 90 -3.64 9.89 -8.25
CA TRP A 90 -4.29 11.19 -8.10
C TRP A 90 -3.51 12.19 -7.23
N SER A 91 -2.50 11.72 -6.50
CA SER A 91 -1.81 12.49 -5.46
C SER A 91 -0.58 13.19 -6.01
N ASP A 92 -0.29 14.37 -5.50
CA ASP A 92 1.01 15.01 -5.67
C ASP A 92 2.13 14.27 -4.91
N GLU A 93 3.35 14.76 -5.05
CA GLU A 93 4.56 14.18 -4.45
C GLU A 93 4.63 14.34 -2.92
N THR A 94 3.83 15.23 -2.32
CA THR A 94 3.78 15.42 -0.86
C THR A 94 2.81 14.43 -0.24
N ASN A 95 1.57 14.40 -0.74
CA ASN A 95 0.48 13.59 -0.21
C ASN A 95 0.68 12.09 -0.44
N VAL A 96 1.54 11.69 -1.39
CA VAL A 96 1.88 10.27 -1.61
C VAL A 96 2.93 9.75 -0.63
N GLN A 97 3.71 10.61 0.04
CA GLN A 97 4.83 10.15 0.87
C GLN A 97 4.42 9.20 2.01
N PRO A 98 3.31 9.41 2.75
CA PRO A 98 2.89 8.45 3.78
C PRO A 98 2.61 7.06 3.22
N ILE A 99 2.10 6.97 1.98
CA ILE A 99 1.85 5.70 1.29
C ILE A 99 3.17 5.03 0.95
N LEU A 100 4.10 5.75 0.33
CA LEU A 100 5.39 5.19 -0.09
C LEU A 100 6.24 4.77 1.10
N ALA A 101 6.27 5.58 2.16
CA ALA A 101 6.99 5.26 3.39
C ALA A 101 6.39 4.00 4.05
N GLY A 102 5.07 3.93 4.17
CA GLY A 102 4.42 2.75 4.76
C GLY A 102 4.58 1.49 3.90
N PHE A 103 4.57 1.63 2.58
CA PHE A 103 4.82 0.54 1.66
C PHE A 103 6.25 0.01 1.77
N ALA A 104 7.25 0.90 1.78
CA ALA A 104 8.65 0.49 1.92
C ALA A 104 8.93 -0.19 3.27
N GLU A 105 8.35 0.33 4.36
CA GLU A 105 8.43 -0.30 5.68
C GLU A 105 7.82 -1.70 5.65
N TRP A 106 6.64 -1.86 5.07
CA TRP A 106 5.99 -3.16 4.92
C TRP A 106 6.81 -4.15 4.08
N VAL A 107 7.45 -3.71 2.99
CA VAL A 107 8.32 -4.58 2.18
C VAL A 107 9.45 -5.13 3.04
N ASN A 108 10.12 -4.28 3.81
CA ASN A 108 11.22 -4.68 4.68
C ASN A 108 10.75 -5.60 5.82
N GLU A 109 9.62 -5.28 6.48
CA GLU A 109 9.05 -6.14 7.54
C GLU A 109 8.70 -7.53 7.01
N THR A 110 8.05 -7.59 5.84
CA THR A 110 7.60 -8.85 5.24
C THR A 110 8.78 -9.69 4.77
N ALA A 111 9.81 -9.06 4.20
CA ALA A 111 11.03 -9.74 3.79
C ALA A 111 11.78 -10.36 4.98
N ALA A 112 11.90 -9.63 6.09
CA ALA A 112 12.52 -10.13 7.31
C ALA A 112 11.75 -11.32 7.89
N ALA A 113 10.41 -11.24 7.94
CA ALA A 113 9.56 -12.33 8.40
C ALA A 113 9.69 -13.59 7.52
N LYS A 114 9.81 -13.43 6.20
CA LYS A 114 10.01 -14.53 5.25
C LYS A 114 11.33 -15.25 5.45
N GLN A 115 12.43 -14.51 5.71
CA GLN A 115 13.75 -15.09 5.97
C GLN A 115 13.79 -15.89 7.28
N GLN A 116 13.02 -15.49 8.29
CA GLN A 116 12.93 -16.22 9.56
C GLN A 116 12.09 -17.51 9.48
N ALA A 117 11.25 -17.62 8.45
CA ALA A 117 10.39 -18.78 8.22
C ALA A 117 10.99 -19.82 7.25
N ALA A 118 12.15 -19.52 6.65
CA ALA A 118 12.88 -20.38 5.71
C ALA A 118 13.98 -21.16 6.42
#